data_AF-A0A940VYM3-F1
#
_entry.id   AF-A0A940VYM3-F1
#
_cell.length_a   1.000
_cell.length_b   1.000
_cell.length_c   1.000
_cell.angle_alpha   90.00
_cell.angle_beta   90.00
_cell.angle_gamma   90.00
#
_symmetry.space_group_name_H-M   'P 1'
#
loop_
_entity.id
_entity.type
_entity.pdbx_description
1 polymer ?
#
loop_
_entity_poly.entity_id
_entity_poly.type
_entity_poly.pdbx_seq_one_letter_code
_entity_poly.pdbx_strand_id
1 'polypeptide(L)'
;LFARYLLEVSVLFYACYAIFIFLPVEGPLHLRNGFFRGSGIFERVVDFLYRNGENPGGAFPSSHVAVAWLVAWWSARQLRGVSLVLIPLVALLSLATVYGMFHYGVDVLAGMAMAGGAILVFRRCS
;
A
#
# COMPACT_ATOMS: atom_id res chain seq x y z
N LEU A 1 -23.80 3.70 -1.74
CA LEU A 1 -22.76 2.65 -1.65
C LEU A 1 -21.45 3.10 -2.30
N PHE A 2 -21.45 3.47 -3.59
CA PHE A 2 -20.26 4.00 -4.28
C PHE A 2 -19.63 5.23 -3.61
N ALA A 3 -20.44 6.23 -3.24
CA ALA A 3 -19.95 7.42 -2.54
C ALA A 3 -19.31 7.10 -1.18
N ARG A 4 -19.81 6.07 -0.48
CA ARG A 4 -19.25 5.62 0.80
C ARG A 4 -17.88 4.98 0.60
N TYR A 5 -17.77 4.09 -0.38
CA TYR A 5 -16.48 3.51 -0.78
C TYR A 5 -15.45 4.60 -1.15
N LEU A 6 -15.84 5.58 -1.96
CA LEU A 6 -14.94 6.68 -2.33
C LEU A 6 -14.51 7.50 -1.10
N LEU A 7 -15.45 7.83 -0.22
CA LEU A 7 -15.16 8.58 1.00
C LEU A 7 -14.15 7.81 1.88
N GLU A 8 -14.36 6.51 2.08
CA GLU A 8 -13.47 5.66 2.88
C GLU A 8 -12.05 5.63 2.29
N VAL A 9 -11.93 5.44 0.98
CA VAL A 9 -10.64 5.44 0.28
C VAL A 9 -9.97 6.81 0.37
N SER A 10 -10.70 7.90 0.13
CA SER A 10 -10.17 9.26 0.22
C SER A 10 -9.69 9.59 1.63
N VAL A 11 -10.49 9.31 2.66
CA VAL A 11 -10.12 9.54 4.06
C VAL A 11 -8.87 8.72 4.44
N LEU A 12 -8.79 7.47 3.99
CA LEU A 12 -7.61 6.64 4.22
C LEU A 12 -6.35 7.23 3.57
N PHE A 13 -6.42 7.69 2.31
CA PHE A 13 -5.31 8.36 1.65
C PHE A 13 -4.89 9.64 2.37
N TYR A 14 -5.84 10.51 2.72
CA TYR A 14 -5.53 11.74 3.45
C TYR A 14 -4.92 11.47 4.82
N ALA A 15 -5.37 10.43 5.52
CA ALA A 15 -4.79 10.03 6.78
C ALA A 15 -3.34 9.54 6.62
N CYS A 16 -3.05 8.72 5.59
CA CYS A 16 -1.67 8.32 5.27
C CYS A 16 -0.80 9.55 4.92
N TYR A 17 -1.30 10.46 4.09
CA TYR A 17 -0.57 11.68 3.73
C TYR A 17 -0.32 12.60 4.92
N ALA A 18 -1.28 12.72 5.84
CA ALA A 18 -1.06 13.45 7.08
C ALA A 18 0.11 12.85 7.87
N ILE A 19 0.20 11.51 7.97
CA ILE A 19 1.32 10.84 8.64
C ILE A 19 2.64 11.10 7.91
N PHE A 20 2.67 11.06 6.57
CA PHE A 20 3.89 11.31 5.79
C PHE A 20 4.49 12.69 6.04
N ILE A 21 3.63 13.70 6.29
CA ILE A 21 4.08 15.06 6.60
C ILE A 21 4.84 15.10 7.94
N PHE A 22 4.37 14.35 8.95
CA PHE A 22 4.97 14.36 10.28
C PHE A 22 6.10 13.34 10.45
N LEU A 23 6.06 12.23 9.70
CA LEU A 23 7.02 11.14 9.78
C LEU A 23 7.52 10.78 8.38
N PRO A 24 8.47 11.54 7.82
CA PRO A 24 9.05 11.21 6.54
C PRO A 24 9.97 10.00 6.69
N VAL A 25 9.48 8.81 6.33
CA VAL A 25 10.26 7.56 6.36
C VAL A 25 10.68 7.20 4.94
N GLU A 26 11.96 6.91 4.76
CA GLU A 26 12.49 6.39 3.49
C GLU A 26 12.51 4.86 3.51
N GLY A 27 12.10 4.23 2.41
CA GLY A 27 12.17 2.79 2.25
C GLY A 27 13.60 2.24 2.13
N PRO A 28 13.82 0.93 2.25
CA PRO A 28 15.14 0.29 2.19
C PRO A 28 15.73 0.19 0.77
N LEU A 29 15.41 1.12 -0.13
CA LEU A 29 15.78 1.06 -1.54
C LEU A 29 17.30 1.02 -1.76
N HIS A 30 18.06 1.66 -0.87
CA HIS A 30 19.52 1.67 -0.90
C HIS A 30 20.14 0.27 -0.73
N LEU A 31 19.46 -0.65 -0.04
CA LEU A 31 19.90 -2.04 0.12
C LEU A 31 19.68 -2.85 -1.15
N ARG A 32 18.79 -2.40 -2.05
CA ARG A 32 18.36 -3.16 -3.23
C ARG A 32 19.50 -3.50 -4.16
N ASN A 33 20.41 -2.56 -4.40
CA ASN A 33 21.58 -2.76 -5.26
C ASN A 33 22.53 -3.85 -4.73
N GLY A 34 22.49 -4.16 -3.43
CA GLY A 34 23.27 -5.24 -2.84
C GLY A 34 22.66 -6.63 -3.05
N PHE A 35 21.33 -6.73 -3.10
CA PHE A 35 20.59 -7.99 -3.28
C PHE A 35 20.31 -8.32 -4.74
N PHE A 36 19.99 -7.30 -5.54
CA PHE A 36 19.76 -7.42 -6.98
C PHE A 36 21.02 -6.94 -7.68
N ARG A 37 21.85 -7.88 -8.15
CA ARG A 37 23.06 -7.57 -8.92
C ARG A 37 22.68 -7.25 -10.37
N GLY A 38 22.08 -6.08 -10.56
CA GLY A 38 22.01 -5.26 -11.77
C GLY A 38 22.16 -5.98 -13.10
N SER A 39 21.05 -6.38 -13.72
CA SER A 39 21.00 -6.60 -15.19
C SER A 39 19.60 -6.80 -15.78
N GLY A 40 18.54 -6.87 -14.96
CA GLY A 40 17.18 -7.06 -15.45
C GLY A 40 16.60 -5.80 -16.11
N ILE A 41 15.79 -5.97 -17.16
CA ILE A 41 15.00 -4.87 -17.75
C ILE A 41 14.01 -4.32 -16.71
N PHE A 42 13.43 -5.20 -15.89
CA PHE A 42 12.46 -4.83 -14.86
C PHE A 42 13.07 -3.93 -13.77
N GLU A 43 14.29 -4.24 -13.34
CA GLU A 43 15.04 -3.44 -12.36
C GLU A 43 15.27 -2.01 -12.86
N ARG A 44 15.66 -1.85 -14.14
CA ARG A 44 15.83 -0.53 -14.76
C ARG A 44 14.54 0.27 -14.86
N VAL A 45 13.43 -0.38 -15.20
CA VAL A 45 12.11 0.29 -15.24
C VAL A 45 11.71 0.75 -13.85
N VAL A 46 11.89 -0.10 -12.84
CA VAL A 46 11.58 0.23 -11.45
C VAL A 46 12.48 1.37 -10.94
N ASP A 47 13.79 1.32 -11.18
CA ASP A 47 14.72 2.40 -10.85
C ASP A 47 14.29 3.73 -11.48
N PHE A 48 13.89 3.69 -12.75
CA PHE A 48 13.42 4.87 -13.45
C PHE A 48 12.14 5.43 -12.82
N LEU A 49 11.15 4.57 -12.55
CA LEU A 49 9.90 4.98 -11.91
C LEU A 49 10.14 5.55 -10.51
N TYR A 50 11.03 4.93 -9.73
CA TYR A 50 11.31 5.37 -8.37
C TYR A 50 12.02 6.72 -8.35
N ARG A 51 13.01 6.92 -9.24
CA ARG A 51 13.76 8.19 -9.33
C ARG A 51 12.93 9.36 -9.84
N ASN A 52 11.93 9.11 -10.68
CA ASN A 52 11.14 10.17 -11.33
C ASN A 52 9.73 10.33 -10.74
N GLY A 53 9.22 9.33 -10.02
CA GLY A 53 7.82 9.25 -9.63
C GLY A 53 7.56 9.21 -8.12
N GLU A 54 8.55 8.84 -7.29
CA GLU A 54 8.39 8.82 -5.84
C GLU A 54 9.31 9.83 -5.15
N ASN A 55 8.76 10.53 -4.17
CA ASN A 55 9.51 11.45 -3.32
C ASN A 55 10.03 10.66 -2.09
N PRO A 56 11.33 10.70 -1.78
CA PRO A 56 11.87 10.07 -0.58
C PRO A 56 11.15 10.62 0.67
N GLY A 57 10.58 9.75 1.49
CA GLY A 57 9.90 10.12 2.74
C GLY A 57 8.46 9.62 2.92
N GLY A 58 7.84 9.01 1.89
CA GLY A 58 6.46 8.52 1.97
C GLY A 58 6.28 7.06 2.38
N ALA A 59 7.25 6.40 3.02
CA ALA A 59 7.21 4.94 3.18
C ALA A 59 6.25 4.47 4.29
N PHE A 60 6.10 5.21 5.39
CA PHE A 60 5.30 4.77 6.54
C PHE A 60 4.06 5.65 6.76
N PRO A 61 2.84 5.08 6.85
CA PRO A 61 2.43 3.69 6.55
C PRO A 61 2.28 3.45 5.03
N SER A 62 2.36 2.20 4.57
CA SER A 62 2.21 1.92 3.13
C SER A 62 0.77 2.21 2.65
N SER A 63 0.59 3.30 1.91
CA SER A 63 -0.71 3.73 1.35
C SER A 63 -1.25 2.74 0.32
N HIS A 64 -0.37 2.16 -0.50
CA HIS A 64 -0.70 1.09 -1.44
C HIS A 64 -1.33 -0.11 -0.75
N VAL A 65 -0.69 -0.60 0.33
CA VAL A 65 -1.19 -1.73 1.13
C VAL A 65 -2.51 -1.34 1.81
N ALA A 66 -2.56 -0.16 2.44
CA ALA A 66 -3.76 0.29 3.15
C ALA A 66 -5.00 0.30 2.24
N VAL A 67 -4.88 0.94 1.07
CA VAL A 67 -5.99 1.05 0.13
C VAL A 67 -6.30 -0.31 -0.49
N ALA A 68 -5.30 -1.08 -0.91
CA ALA A 68 -5.51 -2.40 -1.52
C ALA A 68 -6.29 -3.34 -0.58
N TRP A 69 -6.00 -3.36 0.72
CA TRP A 69 -6.75 -4.15 1.69
C TRP A 69 -8.17 -3.63 1.93
N LEU A 70 -8.38 -2.30 1.95
CA LEU A 70 -9.71 -1.71 2.03
C LEU A 70 -10.58 -2.09 0.81
N VAL A 71 -10.01 -2.02 -0.39
CA VAL A 71 -10.68 -2.42 -1.63
C VAL A 71 -10.98 -3.92 -1.64
N ALA A 72 -10.04 -4.76 -1.21
CA ALA A 72 -10.26 -6.20 -1.10
C ALA A 72 -11.42 -6.52 -0.14
N TRP A 73 -11.52 -5.81 0.99
CA TRP A 73 -12.64 -5.98 1.92
C TRP A 73 -13.99 -5.59 1.29
N TRP A 74 -14.06 -4.45 0.61
CA TRP A 74 -15.28 -4.03 -0.10
C TRP A 74 -15.67 -5.01 -1.21
N SER A 75 -14.69 -5.54 -1.94
CA SER A 75 -14.88 -6.57 -2.96
C SER A 75 -15.43 -7.87 -2.36
N ALA A 76 -14.92 -8.33 -1.22
CA ALA A 76 -15.40 -9.53 -0.52
C ALA A 76 -16.89 -9.46 -0.16
N ARG A 77 -17.40 -8.26 0.10
CA ARG A 77 -18.81 -8.04 0.46
C ARG A 77 -19.75 -7.98 -0.75
N GLN A 78 -19.28 -7.47 -1.87
CA GLN A 78 -20.13 -7.21 -3.04
C GLN A 78 -19.96 -8.23 -4.16
N LEU A 79 -18.74 -8.74 -4.36
CA LEU A 79 -18.33 -9.53 -5.51
C LEU A 79 -17.42 -10.67 -5.05
N ARG A 80 -18.00 -11.68 -4.38
CA ARG A 80 -17.26 -12.83 -3.83
C ARG A 80 -16.33 -13.51 -4.85
N GLY A 81 -16.75 -13.65 -6.11
CA GLY A 81 -15.93 -14.22 -7.17
C GLY A 81 -14.67 -13.40 -7.47
N VAL A 82 -14.82 -12.07 -7.55
CA VAL A 82 -13.68 -11.17 -7.76
C VAL A 82 -12.76 -11.16 -6.55
N SER A 83 -13.33 -11.20 -5.34
CA SER A 83 -12.56 -11.20 -4.10
C SER A 83 -11.65 -12.41 -3.93
N LEU A 84 -12.03 -13.58 -4.46
CA LEU A 84 -11.19 -14.78 -4.42
C LEU A 84 -9.89 -14.61 -5.19
N VAL A 85 -9.90 -13.79 -6.25
CA VAL A 85 -8.70 -13.45 -7.02
C VAL A 85 -8.01 -12.20 -6.45
N LEU A 86 -8.79 -11.23 -5.98
CA LEU A 86 -8.25 -9.95 -5.52
C LEU A 86 -7.48 -10.08 -4.20
N ILE A 87 -7.97 -10.85 -3.23
CA ILE A 87 -7.29 -11.05 -1.94
C ILE A 87 -5.87 -11.61 -2.12
N PRO A 88 -5.64 -12.72 -2.86
CA PRO A 88 -4.29 -13.22 -3.06
C PRO A 88 -3.42 -12.23 -3.84
N LEU A 89 -3.98 -11.47 -4.80
CA LEU A 89 -3.23 -10.41 -5.49
C LEU A 89 -2.80 -9.29 -4.53
N VAL A 90 -3.65 -8.88 -3.60
CA VAL A 90 -3.31 -7.87 -2.58
C VAL A 90 -2.27 -8.39 -1.59
N ALA A 91 -2.35 -9.67 -1.22
CA ALA A 91 -1.32 -10.31 -0.41
C ALA A 91 0.04 -10.35 -1.15
N LEU A 92 0.03 -10.74 -2.42
CA LEU A 92 1.22 -10.73 -3.27
C LEU A 92 1.78 -9.32 -3.46
N LEU A 93 0.93 -8.31 -3.65
CA LEU A 93 1.32 -6.91 -3.69
C LEU A 93 2.02 -6.49 -2.40
N SER A 94 1.46 -6.87 -1.24
CA SER A 94 2.02 -6.57 0.08
C SER A 94 3.38 -7.25 0.30
N LEU A 95 3.59 -8.45 -0.24
CA LEU A 95 4.89 -9.11 -0.21
C LEU A 95 5.87 -8.48 -1.20
N ALA A 96 5.39 -8.09 -2.38
CA ALA A 96 6.20 -7.47 -3.42
C ALA A 96 6.75 -6.10 -2.99
N THR A 97 6.01 -5.33 -2.19
CA THR A 97 6.49 -4.05 -1.66
C THR A 97 7.69 -4.22 -0.72
N VAL A 98 7.69 -5.28 0.11
CA VAL A 98 8.82 -5.61 0.99
C VAL A 98 9.96 -6.23 0.20
N TYR A 99 9.66 -7.18 -0.68
CA TYR A 99 10.67 -7.88 -1.48
C TYR A 99 11.41 -6.93 -2.44
N GLY A 100 10.69 -5.99 -3.06
CA GLY A 100 11.27 -4.95 -3.91
C GLY A 100 12.02 -3.87 -3.13
N MET A 101 12.07 -3.97 -1.81
CA MET A 101 12.71 -3.03 -0.89
C MET A 101 12.17 -1.59 -0.99
N PHE A 102 10.90 -1.46 -1.37
CA PHE A 102 10.19 -0.18 -1.40
C PHE A 102 9.68 0.22 -0.02
N HIS A 103 9.30 -0.78 0.77
CA HIS A 103 8.75 -0.61 2.11
C HIS A 103 9.40 -1.60 3.07
N TYR A 104 9.53 -1.22 4.33
CA TYR A 104 9.82 -2.15 5.41
C TYR A 104 8.57 -2.99 5.71
N GLY A 105 8.76 -4.17 6.33
CA GLY A 105 7.64 -5.00 6.77
C GLY A 105 6.71 -4.28 7.75
N VAL A 106 7.26 -3.37 8.58
CA VAL A 106 6.47 -2.55 9.51
C VAL A 106 5.53 -1.58 8.79
N ASP A 107 5.93 -1.05 7.62
CA ASP A 107 5.11 -0.15 6.82
C ASP A 107 3.87 -0.87 6.26
N VAL A 108 4.05 -2.14 5.88
CA VAL A 108 2.97 -3.01 5.41
C VAL A 108 1.99 -3.32 6.54
N LEU A 109 2.50 -3.70 7.72
CA LEU A 109 1.65 -3.95 8.89
C LEU A 109 0.87 -2.70 9.31
N ALA A 110 1.52 -1.53 9.28
CA ALA A 110 0.86 -0.26 9.57
C ALA A 110 -0.21 0.07 8.51
N GLY A 111 0.06 -0.17 7.22
CA GLY A 111 -0.93 -0.03 6.15
C GLY A 111 -2.16 -0.94 6.36
N MET A 112 -1.94 -2.20 6.71
CA MET A 112 -3.02 -3.14 7.05
C MET A 112 -3.82 -2.68 8.28
N ALA A 113 -3.14 -2.17 9.30
CA ALA A 113 -3.78 -1.62 10.49
C ALA A 113 -4.65 -0.38 10.15
N MET A 114 -4.16 0.51 9.29
CA MET A 114 -4.90 1.68 8.81
C MET A 114 -6.16 1.26 8.04
N ALA A 115 -6.07 0.25 7.17
CA ALA A 115 -7.22 -0.32 6.48
C ALA A 115 -8.26 -0.88 7.46
N GLY A 116 -7.81 -1.67 8.44
CA GLY A 116 -8.66 -2.21 9.49
C GLY A 116 -9.33 -1.13 10.34
N GLY A 117 -8.58 -0.09 10.71
CA GLY A 117 -9.08 1.07 11.45
C GLY A 117 -10.16 1.82 10.68
N ALA A 118 -9.93 2.11 9.40
CA ALA A 118 -10.94 2.72 8.53
C ALA A 118 -12.21 1.85 8.48
N ILE A 119 -12.08 0.54 8.22
CA ILE A 119 -13.23 -0.37 8.20
C ILE A 119 -14.00 -0.32 9.53
N LEU A 120 -13.32 -0.33 10.68
CA LEU A 120 -13.97 -0.30 11.99
C LEU A 120 -14.71 1.02 12.24
N VAL A 121 -14.08 2.16 11.93
CA VAL A 121 -14.68 3.50 12.09
C VAL A 121 -15.93 3.63 11.23
N PHE A 122 -15.83 3.31 9.94
CA PHE A 122 -16.95 3.49 9.01
C PHE A 122 -18.05 2.44 9.19
N ARG A 123 -17.75 1.28 9.77
CA ARG A 123 -18.79 0.30 10.19
C ARG A 123 -19.61 0.77 11.38
N ARG A 124 -19.10 1.65 12.24
CA ARG A 124 -19.86 2.19 13.40
C ARG A 124 -20.83 3.30 13.01
N CYS A 125 -20.68 3.89 11.83
CA CYS A 125 -21.52 4.97 11.31
C CYS A 125 -22.65 4.47 10.38
N SER A 126 -22.87 3.16 10.29
CA SER A 126 -23.84 2.51 9.39
C SER A 126 -24.76 1.56 10.15
#